data_AF-A0A534XBY7-F1
#
_entry.id   AF-A0A534XBY7-F1
#
_cell.length_a   1.000
_cell.length_b   1.000
_cell.length_c   1.000
_cell.angle_alpha   90.00
_cell.angle_beta   90.00
_cell.angle_gamma   90.00
#
_symmetry.space_group_name_H-M   'P 1'
#
loop_
_entity.id
_entity.type
_entity.pdbx_description
1 polymer ?
#
loop_
_entity_poly.entity_id
_entity_poly.type
_entity_poly.pdbx_seq_one_letter_code
_entity_poly.pdbx_strand_id
1 'polypeptide(L)'
;DGARHDLGFYDALVLFALTGLLYALERRRTMQGRLLPVLAVGYGTARFFLDFLRATDLPYSDARYLGLTPAQFGAVVLVAYGVARLARQAAVTSPATVERPSEARPW
;
A
#
# COMPACT_ATOMS: atom_id res chain seq x y z
N ASP A 1 22.45 -20.77 18.13
CA ASP A 1 22.19 -20.19 16.79
C ASP A 1 21.30 -21.11 15.98
N GLY A 2 20.21 -20.59 15.42
CA GLY A 2 19.24 -21.34 14.61
C GLY A 2 19.06 -20.73 13.21
N ALA A 3 18.29 -21.41 12.35
CA ALA A 3 17.97 -20.90 11.02
C ALA A 3 17.26 -19.53 11.12
N ARG A 4 17.76 -18.53 10.38
CA ARG A 4 17.23 -17.16 10.36
C ARG A 4 16.50 -16.89 9.06
N HIS A 5 15.49 -16.03 9.12
CA HIS A 5 14.77 -15.57 7.94
C HIS A 5 15.64 -14.60 7.13
N ASP A 6 15.77 -14.86 5.82
CA ASP A 6 16.36 -13.90 4.89
C ASP A 6 15.30 -12.85 4.52
N LEU A 7 15.26 -11.79 5.33
CA LEU A 7 14.35 -10.67 5.12
C LEU A 7 14.58 -9.96 3.78
N GLY A 8 15.82 -9.95 3.28
CA GLY A 8 16.12 -9.35 1.98
C GLY A 8 15.45 -10.12 0.86
N PHE A 9 15.52 -11.45 0.92
CA PHE A 9 14.84 -12.32 -0.04
C PHE A 9 13.31 -12.18 0.03
N TYR A 10 12.73 -12.13 1.23
CA TYR A 10 11.28 -11.92 1.37
C TYR A 10 10.84 -10.55 0.86
N ASP A 11 11.59 -9.47 1.14
CA ASP A 11 11.30 -8.14 0.63
C ASP A 11 11.39 -8.09 -0.91
N ALA A 12 12.36 -8.80 -1.50
CA ALA A 12 12.51 -8.94 -2.94
C ALA A 12 11.30 -9.67 -3.57
N LEU A 13 10.82 -10.76 -2.96
CA LEU A 13 9.62 -11.46 -3.43
C LEU A 13 8.37 -10.57 -3.36
N VAL A 14 8.21 -9.81 -2.27
CA VAL A 14 7.11 -8.85 -2.11
C VAL A 14 7.16 -7.79 -3.20
N LEU A 15 8.32 -7.16 -3.42
CA LEU A 15 8.48 -6.12 -4.43
C LEU A 15 8.31 -6.66 -5.84
N PHE A 16 8.76 -7.89 -6.12
CA PHE A 16 8.52 -8.56 -7.40
C PHE A 16 7.02 -8.78 -7.65
N ALA A 17 6.30 -9.30 -6.66
CA ALA A 17 4.85 -9.49 -6.75
C ALA A 17 4.09 -8.17 -6.92
N LEU A 18 4.46 -7.13 -6.15
CA LEU A 18 3.88 -5.79 -6.27
C LEU A 18 4.15 -5.18 -7.63
N THR A 19 5.36 -5.33 -8.16
CA THR A 19 5.72 -4.85 -9.51
C THR A 19 4.84 -5.53 -10.56
N GLY A 20 4.66 -6.85 -10.49
CA GLY A 20 3.77 -7.58 -11.40
C GLY A 20 2.32 -7.12 -11.31
N LEU A 21 1.81 -6.92 -10.08
CA LEU A 21 0.46 -6.40 -9.85
C LEU A 21 0.29 -4.98 -10.42
N LEU A 22 1.19 -4.07 -10.09
CA LEU A 22 1.13 -2.68 -10.54
C LEU A 22 1.26 -2.58 -12.06
N TYR A 23 2.15 -3.37 -12.66
CA TYR A 23 2.28 -3.47 -14.11
C TYR A 23 0.99 -3.95 -14.78
N ALA A 24 0.34 -4.98 -14.22
CA ALA A 24 -0.94 -5.48 -14.73
C ALA A 24 -2.06 -4.43 -14.59
N LEU A 25 -2.10 -3.69 -13.48
CA LEU A 25 -3.08 -2.62 -13.25
C LEU A 25 -2.84 -1.41 -14.17
N GLU A 26 -1.59 -1.03 -14.40
CA GLU A 26 -1.20 0.02 -15.34
C GLU A 26 -1.61 -0.35 -16.77
N ARG A 27 -1.30 -1.58 -17.19
CA ARG A 27 -1.62 -2.07 -18.54
C ARG A 27 -3.13 -2.09 -18.81
N ARG A 28 -3.94 -2.38 -17.77
CA ARG A 28 -5.41 -2.33 -17.87
C ARG A 28 -5.99 -0.92 -17.78
N ARG A 29 -5.17 0.10 -17.47
CA ARG A 29 -5.59 1.50 -17.30
C ARG A 29 -6.74 1.72 -16.30
N THR A 30 -7.01 0.73 -15.44
CA THR A 30 -8.10 0.71 -14.47
C THR A 30 -7.83 1.54 -13.21
N MET A 31 -6.58 1.91 -12.96
CA MET A 31 -6.11 2.53 -11.71
C MET A 31 -5.21 3.75 -11.96
N GLN A 32 -5.50 4.53 -13.00
CA GLN A 32 -4.72 5.74 -13.32
C GLN A 32 -4.68 6.69 -12.12
N GLY A 33 -3.48 7.08 -11.69
CA GLY A 33 -3.27 7.92 -10.50
C GLY A 33 -3.47 7.21 -9.16
N ARG A 34 -3.78 5.90 -9.14
CA ARG A 34 -3.99 5.09 -7.91
C ARG A 34 -2.88 4.07 -7.66
N LEU A 35 -1.88 3.96 -8.54
CA LEU A 35 -0.79 2.98 -8.37
C LEU A 35 0.14 3.27 -7.20
N LEU A 36 0.54 4.52 -7.00
CA LEU A 36 1.38 4.90 -5.86
C LEU A 36 0.73 4.57 -4.51
N PRO A 37 -0.55 4.89 -4.26
CA PRO A 37 -1.17 4.50 -3.00
C PRO A 37 -1.42 2.99 -2.89
N VAL A 38 -1.65 2.26 -4.00
CA VAL A 38 -1.66 0.79 -3.97
C VAL A 38 -0.30 0.23 -3.56
N LEU A 39 0.79 0.76 -4.11
CA LEU A 39 2.16 0.40 -3.70
C LEU A 39 2.40 0.70 -2.23
N ALA A 40 2.00 1.88 -1.76
CA ALA A 40 2.16 2.30 -0.37
C ALA A 40 1.43 1.35 0.61
N VAL A 41 0.18 0.99 0.31
CA VAL A 41 -0.58 0.03 1.13
C VAL A 41 0.07 -1.35 1.08
N GLY A 42 0.39 -1.85 -0.13
CA GLY A 42 0.94 -3.18 -0.32
C GLY A 42 2.30 -3.37 0.35
N TYR A 43 3.25 -2.49 0.03
CA TYR A 43 4.60 -2.54 0.59
C TYR A 43 4.60 -2.24 2.09
N GLY A 44 3.87 -1.21 2.53
CA GLY A 44 3.80 -0.86 3.96
C GLY A 44 3.23 -2.02 4.79
N THR A 45 2.16 -2.67 4.32
CA THR A 45 1.57 -3.82 5.03
C THR A 45 2.56 -4.99 5.11
N ALA A 46 3.18 -5.36 3.98
CA ALA A 46 4.17 -6.43 3.96
C ALA A 46 5.38 -6.10 4.86
N ARG A 47 5.90 -4.87 4.78
CA ARG A 47 7.02 -4.40 5.59
C ARG A 47 6.74 -4.46 7.08
N PHE A 48 5.53 -4.09 7.50
CA PHE A 48 5.10 -4.16 8.90
C PHE A 48 5.19 -5.59 9.44
N PHE A 49 4.70 -6.58 8.66
CA PHE A 49 4.73 -7.98 9.06
C PHE A 49 6.11 -8.61 8.95
N LEU A 50 6.85 -8.34 7.87
CA LEU A 50 8.21 -8.87 7.68
C LEU A 50 9.14 -8.46 8.83
N ASP A 51 8.96 -7.26 9.37
CA ASP A 51 9.83 -6.77 10.44
C ASP A 51 9.65 -7.53 11.78
N PHE A 52 8.55 -8.29 11.97
CA PHE A 52 8.45 -9.22 13.10
C PHE A 52 9.34 -10.46 12.96
N LEU A 53 9.72 -10.84 11.74
CA LEU A 53 10.63 -11.96 11.48
C LEU A 53 12.11 -11.54 11.62
N ARG A 54 12.36 -10.25 11.91
CA ARG A 54 13.71 -9.72 12.08
C ARG A 54 14.38 -10.31 13.31
N ALA A 55 15.63 -10.73 13.12
CA ALA A 55 16.47 -11.22 14.19
C ALA A 55 16.66 -10.11 15.24
N THR A 56 16.44 -10.47 16.51
CA THR A 56 16.53 -9.56 17.67
C THR A 56 17.77 -9.82 18.51
N ASP A 57 18.38 -10.99 18.32
CA ASP A 57 19.54 -11.54 19.02
C ASP A 57 20.89 -11.02 18.51
N LEU A 58 20.91 -10.20 17.44
CA LEU A 58 22.15 -9.62 16.91
C LEU A 58 22.56 -8.33 17.65
N PRO A 59 23.87 -8.07 17.80
CA PRO A 59 24.37 -6.74 18.11
C PRO A 59 23.84 -5.75 17.07
N TYR A 60 23.34 -4.58 17.51
CA TYR A 60 22.69 -3.57 16.67
C TYR A 60 21.31 -3.94 16.12
N SER A 61 20.55 -4.80 16.81
CA SER A 61 19.12 -4.95 16.53
C SER A 61 18.36 -3.64 16.76
N ASP A 62 17.36 -3.38 15.92
CA ASP A 62 16.58 -2.14 16.01
C ASP A 62 15.87 -2.04 17.37
N ALA A 63 15.99 -0.89 18.01
CA ALA A 63 15.29 -0.61 19.25
C ALA A 63 13.78 -0.69 19.04
N ARG A 64 13.07 -1.27 20.01
CA ARG A 64 11.61 -1.35 19.99
C ARG A 64 11.02 -0.29 20.91
N TYR A 65 10.14 0.53 20.35
CA TYR A 65 9.35 1.51 21.08
C TYR A 65 7.91 1.00 21.10
N LEU A 66 7.33 0.84 22.29
CA LEU A 66 6.00 0.27 22.46
C LEU A 66 5.82 -1.10 21.78
N GLY A 67 6.90 -1.90 21.72
CA GLY A 67 6.91 -3.23 21.09
C GLY A 67 7.16 -3.25 19.58
N LEU A 68 7.22 -2.08 18.91
CA LEU A 68 7.42 -1.95 17.47
C LEU A 68 8.76 -1.30 17.11
N THR A 69 9.30 -1.61 15.94
CA THR A 69 10.51 -0.95 15.43
C THR A 69 10.18 0.39 14.76
N PRO A 70 11.16 1.30 14.61
CA PRO A 70 11.00 2.51 13.81
C PRO A 70 10.49 2.23 12.39
N ALA A 71 10.93 1.13 11.77
CA ALA A 71 10.47 0.71 10.44
C ALA A 71 8.97 0.35 10.43
N GLN A 72 8.47 -0.29 11.49
CA GLN A 72 7.04 -0.60 11.63
C GLN A 72 6.19 0.66 11.79
N PHE A 73 6.65 1.66 12.54
CA PHE A 73 5.97 2.96 12.61
C PHE A 73 5.92 3.64 11.24
N GLY A 74 7.05 3.66 10.51
CA GLY A 74 7.09 4.19 9.14
C GLY A 74 6.14 3.44 8.19
N ALA A 75 6.07 2.12 8.33
CA ALA A 75 5.15 1.29 7.56
C ALA A 75 3.67 1.63 7.84
N VAL A 76 3.30 1.87 9.10
CA VAL A 76 1.94 2.31 9.47
C VAL A 76 1.61 3.66 8.82
N VAL A 77 2.54 4.62 8.85
CA VAL A 77 2.34 5.93 8.19
C VAL A 77 2.14 5.76 6.68
N LEU A 78 2.94 4.90 6.04
CA LEU A 78 2.84 4.63 4.61
C LEU A 78 1.51 3.99 4.23
N VAL A 79 1.03 3.01 5.02
CA VAL A 79 -0.29 2.39 4.82
C VAL A 79 -1.40 3.42 5.01
N ALA A 80 -1.35 4.22 6.07
CA ALA A 80 -2.34 5.26 6.34
C ALA A 80 -2.41 6.28 5.19
N TYR A 81 -1.25 6.71 4.67
CA TYR A 81 -1.17 7.57 3.49
C TYR A 81 -1.84 6.92 2.27
N GLY A 82 -1.51 5.67 1.96
CA GLY A 82 -2.06 4.96 0.81
C GLY A 82 -3.58 4.79 0.90
N VAL A 83 -4.08 4.36 2.06
CA VAL A 83 -5.53 4.22 2.33
C VAL A 83 -6.24 5.57 2.19
N ALA A 84 -5.70 6.63 2.79
CA ALA A 84 -6.31 7.96 2.72
C ALA A 84 -6.40 8.48 1.27
N ARG A 85 -5.38 8.23 0.45
CA ARG A 85 -5.37 8.62 -0.97
C ARG A 85 -6.39 7.82 -1.78
N LEU A 86 -6.48 6.51 -1.57
CA LEU A 86 -7.46 5.66 -2.24
C LEU A 86 -8.90 6.06 -1.88
N ALA A 87 -9.17 6.30 -0.59
CA ALA A 87 -10.49 6.72 -0.12
C ALA A 87 -10.92 8.07 -0.72
N ARG A 88 -10.01 9.06 -0.75
CA ARG A 88 -10.27 10.37 -1.36
C ARG A 88 -10.55 10.27 -2.86
N GLN A 89 -9.80 9.43 -3.57
CA GLN A 89 -9.97 9.23 -5.01
C GLN A 89 -11.26 8.48 -5.35
N ALA A 90 -11.77 7.63 -4.45
CA ALA A 90 -13.07 6.98 -4.60
C ALA A 90 -14.23 7.98 -4.45
N ALA A 91 -14.15 8.88 -3.46
CA ALA A 91 -15.18 9.90 -3.22
C ALA A 91 -15.33 10.89 -4.38
N VAL A 92 -14.25 11.24 -5.08
CA VAL A 92 -14.29 12.12 -6.26
C VAL A 92 -14.96 11.47 -7.47
N THR A 93 -14.99 10.13 -7.54
CA THR A 93 -15.59 9.40 -8.67
C THR A 93 -17.10 9.16 -8.50
N SER A 94 -17.72 9.58 -7.39
CA SER A 94 -19.17 9.37 -7.16
C SER A 94 -20.05 10.12 -8.18
N PRO A 95 -20.95 9.42 -8.89
CA PRO A 95 -21.79 9.98 -9.96
C PRO A 95 -23.03 10.65 -9.36
N ALA A 96 -22.91 11.88 -8.85
CA ALA A 96 -24.07 12.67 -8.42
C ALA A 96 -24.38 13.87 -9.34
N THR A 97 -23.75 13.93 -10.51
CA THR A 97 -24.07 14.92 -11.56
C THR A 97 -24.36 14.22 -12.88
N VAL A 98 -25.23 13.20 -12.85
CA VAL A 98 -26.09 12.91 -14.00
C VAL A 98 -27.28 13.84 -13.85
N GLU A 99 -27.07 15.11 -14.19
CA GLU A 99 -28.17 16.03 -14.39
C GLU A 99 -28.97 15.46 -15.57
N ARG A 100 -30.12 14.85 -15.27
CA ARG A 100 -31.08 14.41 -16.28
C ARG A 100 -31.34 15.60 -17.20
N PRO A 101 -31.29 15.45 -18.53
CA PRO A 101 -31.89 16.43 -19.43
C PRO A 101 -33.39 16.46 -19.13
N SER A 102 -33.83 17.39 -18.27
CA SER A 102 -35.24 17.62 -18.04
C SER A 102 -35.78 18.44 -19.21
N GLU A 103 -36.61 17.75 -19.98
CA GLU A 103 -37.73 18.28 -20.75
C GLU A 103 -37.38 19.03 -22.03
N ALA A 104 -37.56 18.28 -23.11
CA ALA A 104 -38.08 18.78 -24.36
C ALA A 104 -39.15 19.86 -24.10
N ARG A 105 -38.87 21.09 -24.54
CA ARG A 105 -39.90 22.11 -24.67
C ARG A 105 -40.74 21.77 -25.90
N PRO A 106 -42.06 21.60 -25.77
CA PRO A 106 -42.92 21.50 -26.94
C PRO A 106 -43.11 22.89 -27.55
N TRP A 107 -42.79 22.97 -28.84
CA TRP A 107 -42.99 24.02 -29.85
C TRP A 107 -42.21 25.33 -29.66
#